data_AF-M0QKL0-F1
#
_entry.id   AF-M0QKL0-F1
#
_cell.length_a   1.000
_cell.length_b   1.000
_cell.length_c   1.000
_cell.angle_alpha   90.00
_cell.angle_beta   90.00
_cell.angle_gamma   90.00
#
_symmetry.space_group_name_H-M   'P 1'
#
loop_
_entity.id
_entity.type
_entity.pdbx_description
1 polymer ?
#
loop_
_entity_poly.entity_id
_entity_poly.type
_entity_poly.pdbx_seq_one_letter_code
_entity_poly.pdbx_strand_id
1 'polypeptide(L)'
;MLTAVTTMLITAVAGALVVAAPAEASPRGEFNQAAAQFGAGNSAAAIGHLNNVLRANPRDATALALRAIYADYGYDIPTKIDSLTRLSGVDHGKRIRVDTLLNAILSQSLTPPNPLPAMVGPQTAIVVLGYGLLPDGAMRPELVGRLSAGLIQAFMAPASPVIVTGGNPRRGITEAAAMKTWLIRHGIPAGRIHAEHKATSTAGNAVQSAKLMQSIRATSAVIVTDPDHIRRGVVDFITAGVPVVGAMATINGYIKSVWPVLSKKQQWAMYRDGISVLGL
;
A
#
# COMPACT_ATOMS: atom_id res chain seq x y z
N MET A 1 -45.91 -79.53 19.69
CA MET A 1 -44.56 -79.09 19.32
C MET A 1 -44.67 -78.26 18.05
N LEU A 2 -44.60 -76.93 18.15
CA LEU A 2 -44.36 -76.07 16.99
C LEU A 2 -43.60 -74.84 17.48
N THR A 3 -42.51 -74.56 16.79
CA THR A 3 -41.37 -73.70 17.10
C THR A 3 -41.66 -72.21 16.99
N ALA A 4 -41.16 -71.42 17.95
CA ALA A 4 -41.11 -69.97 17.91
C ALA A 4 -40.04 -69.51 16.90
N VAL A 5 -40.41 -68.64 15.96
CA VAL A 5 -39.48 -67.91 15.10
C VAL A 5 -39.62 -66.43 15.42
N THR A 6 -38.60 -65.87 16.06
CA THR A 6 -38.49 -64.45 16.40
C THR A 6 -38.07 -63.68 15.14
N THR A 7 -38.96 -62.88 14.56
CA THR A 7 -38.63 -62.01 13.44
C THR A 7 -37.98 -60.73 13.97
N MET A 8 -36.69 -60.55 13.69
CA MET A 8 -35.92 -59.35 14.03
C MET A 8 -36.15 -58.29 12.93
N LEU A 9 -36.88 -57.22 13.24
CA LEU A 9 -37.07 -56.08 12.33
C LEU A 9 -35.78 -55.22 12.35
N ILE A 10 -35.04 -55.21 11.23
CA ILE A 10 -33.96 -54.24 11.01
C ILE A 10 -34.60 -52.97 10.44
N THR A 11 -34.67 -51.92 11.26
CA THR A 11 -35.10 -50.59 10.81
C THR A 11 -33.94 -49.92 10.09
N ALA A 12 -33.98 -49.85 8.77
CA ALA A 12 -33.01 -49.07 7.99
C ALA A 12 -33.35 -47.59 8.12
N VAL A 13 -32.57 -46.86 8.94
CA VAL A 13 -32.62 -45.39 8.97
C VAL A 13 -31.92 -44.88 7.71
N ALA A 14 -32.71 -44.45 6.71
CA ALA A 14 -32.20 -43.71 5.57
C ALA A 14 -31.73 -42.33 6.04
N GLY A 15 -30.45 -42.20 6.34
CA GLY A 15 -29.81 -40.91 6.56
C GLY A 15 -29.82 -40.13 5.25
N ALA A 16 -30.70 -39.13 5.13
CA ALA A 16 -30.61 -38.15 4.07
C ALA A 16 -29.28 -37.40 4.22
N LEU A 17 -28.31 -37.69 3.36
CA LEU A 17 -27.16 -36.81 3.17
C LEU A 17 -27.71 -35.47 2.66
N VAL A 18 -27.80 -34.49 3.55
CA VAL A 18 -27.91 -33.10 3.14
C VAL A 18 -26.53 -32.73 2.59
N VAL A 19 -26.35 -32.94 1.29
CA VAL A 19 -25.24 -32.32 0.57
C VAL A 19 -25.52 -30.83 0.60
N ALA A 20 -24.76 -30.09 1.42
CA ALA A 20 -24.83 -28.64 1.42
C ALA A 20 -24.64 -28.16 -0.02
N ALA A 21 -25.63 -27.41 -0.54
CA ALA A 21 -25.46 -26.74 -1.81
C ALA A 21 -24.18 -25.90 -1.76
N PRO A 22 -23.38 -25.84 -2.85
CA PRO A 22 -22.20 -24.98 -2.87
C PRO A 22 -22.65 -23.57 -2.48
N ALA A 23 -21.98 -22.98 -1.48
CA ALA A 23 -22.32 -21.65 -1.01
C ALA A 23 -22.38 -20.71 -2.22
N GLU A 24 -23.56 -20.12 -2.46
CA GLU A 24 -23.73 -19.11 -3.49
C GLU A 24 -22.63 -18.06 -3.30
N ALA A 25 -21.93 -17.73 -4.39
CA ALA A 25 -20.77 -16.85 -4.31
C ALA A 25 -21.23 -15.44 -3.90
N SER A 26 -21.21 -15.15 -2.60
CA SER A 26 -21.55 -13.83 -2.09
C SER A 26 -20.60 -12.79 -2.68
N PRO A 27 -21.03 -11.53 -2.90
CA PRO A 27 -20.16 -10.48 -3.40
C PRO A 27 -18.85 -10.34 -2.59
N ARG A 28 -18.94 -10.48 -1.27
CA ARG A 28 -17.76 -10.48 -0.38
C ARG A 28 -16.83 -11.67 -0.63
N GLY A 29 -17.39 -12.85 -0.87
CA GLY A 29 -16.62 -14.05 -1.23
C GLY A 29 -15.84 -13.85 -2.53
N GLU A 30 -16.49 -13.28 -3.55
CA GLU A 30 -15.85 -12.97 -4.83
C GLU A 30 -14.73 -11.93 -4.70
N PHE A 31 -14.92 -10.87 -3.92
CA PHE A 31 -13.84 -9.91 -3.64
C PHE A 31 -12.64 -10.57 -2.93
N ASN A 32 -12.89 -11.42 -1.94
CA ASN A 32 -11.83 -12.14 -1.24
C ASN A 32 -11.04 -13.06 -2.17
N GLN A 33 -11.74 -13.79 -3.05
CA GLN A 33 -11.11 -14.65 -4.05
C GLN A 33 -10.32 -13.83 -5.08
N ALA A 34 -10.88 -12.71 -5.55
CA ALA A 34 -10.17 -11.79 -6.45
C ALA A 34 -8.85 -11.31 -5.82
N ALA A 35 -8.89 -10.86 -4.57
CA ALA A 35 -7.71 -10.41 -3.84
C ALA A 35 -6.69 -11.54 -3.63
N ALA A 36 -7.14 -12.76 -3.31
CA ALA A 36 -6.27 -13.92 -3.16
C ALA A 36 -5.56 -14.30 -4.47
N GLN A 37 -6.30 -14.34 -5.59
CA GLN A 37 -5.73 -14.64 -6.90
C GLN A 37 -4.74 -13.57 -7.34
N PHE A 38 -5.06 -12.28 -7.13
CA PHE A 38 -4.13 -11.19 -7.42
C PHE A 38 -2.87 -11.26 -6.54
N GLY A 39 -3.03 -11.63 -5.27
CA GLY A 39 -1.94 -11.88 -4.34
C GLY A 39 -1.00 -13.00 -4.78
N ALA A 40 -1.55 -14.04 -5.42
CA ALA A 40 -0.81 -15.12 -6.06
C ALA A 40 -0.21 -14.76 -7.43
N GLY A 41 -0.41 -13.52 -7.91
CA GLY A 41 0.06 -13.05 -9.21
C GLY A 41 -0.82 -13.45 -10.40
N ASN A 42 -1.99 -14.04 -10.16
CA ASN A 42 -2.93 -14.49 -11.19
C ASN A 42 -4.01 -13.42 -11.48
N SER A 43 -3.63 -12.38 -12.22
CA SER A 43 -4.53 -11.27 -12.55
C SER A 43 -5.75 -11.69 -13.37
N ALA A 44 -5.61 -12.67 -14.26
CA ALA A 44 -6.72 -13.14 -15.10
C ALA A 44 -7.81 -13.81 -14.24
N ALA A 45 -7.42 -14.69 -13.32
CA ALA A 45 -8.38 -15.28 -12.38
C ALA A 45 -9.00 -14.23 -11.44
N ALA A 46 -8.19 -13.28 -10.97
CA ALA A 46 -8.69 -12.18 -10.14
C ALA A 46 -9.76 -11.35 -10.86
N ILE A 47 -9.53 -11.01 -12.13
CA ILE A 47 -10.52 -10.33 -13.00
C ILE A 47 -11.76 -11.20 -13.21
N GLY A 48 -11.61 -12.52 -13.33
CA GLY A 48 -12.73 -13.47 -13.42
C GLY A 48 -13.70 -13.34 -12.24
N HIS A 49 -13.18 -13.30 -11.02
CA HIS A 49 -13.98 -13.08 -9.80
C HIS A 49 -14.66 -11.70 -9.79
N LEU A 50 -13.96 -10.65 -10.20
CA LEU A 50 -14.56 -9.31 -10.32
C LEU A 50 -15.63 -9.23 -11.40
N ASN A 51 -15.51 -10.00 -12.48
CA ASN A 51 -16.57 -10.13 -13.49
C ASN A 51 -17.82 -10.77 -12.90
N ASN A 52 -17.69 -11.75 -11.99
CA ASN A 52 -18.84 -12.32 -11.29
C ASN A 52 -19.57 -11.26 -10.45
N VAL A 53 -18.83 -10.43 -9.70
CA VAL A 53 -19.41 -9.28 -8.96
C VAL A 53 -20.14 -8.33 -9.92
N LEU A 54 -19.52 -7.99 -11.05
CA LEU A 54 -20.09 -7.05 -12.02
C LEU A 54 -21.27 -7.61 -12.82
N ARG A 55 -21.44 -8.93 -12.91
CA ARG A 55 -22.67 -9.53 -13.47
C ARG A 55 -23.85 -9.33 -12.52
N ALA A 56 -23.63 -9.44 -11.21
CA ALA A 56 -24.65 -9.20 -10.21
C ALA A 56 -24.93 -7.69 -10.00
N ASN A 57 -23.88 -6.86 -10.03
CA ASN A 57 -23.98 -5.41 -9.92
C ASN A 57 -23.07 -4.71 -10.94
N PRO A 58 -23.57 -4.39 -12.15
CA PRO A 58 -22.78 -3.75 -13.20
C PRO A 58 -22.22 -2.37 -12.86
N ARG A 59 -22.74 -1.72 -11.81
CA ARG A 59 -22.33 -0.39 -11.33
C ARG A 59 -21.52 -0.44 -10.03
N ASP A 60 -20.99 -1.60 -9.63
CA ASP A 60 -20.12 -1.67 -8.46
C ASP A 60 -18.79 -0.94 -8.71
N ALA A 61 -18.64 0.24 -8.09
CA ALA A 61 -17.48 1.10 -8.30
C ALA A 61 -16.17 0.48 -7.79
N THR A 62 -16.23 -0.33 -6.73
CA THR A 62 -15.06 -1.00 -6.14
C THR A 62 -14.58 -2.12 -7.06
N ALA A 63 -15.51 -2.93 -7.58
CA ALA A 63 -15.17 -3.98 -8.54
C ALA A 63 -14.60 -3.41 -9.85
N LEU A 64 -15.17 -2.31 -10.38
CA LEU A 64 -14.62 -1.62 -11.55
C LEU A 64 -13.21 -1.06 -11.29
N ALA A 65 -12.97 -0.44 -10.13
CA ALA A 65 -11.66 0.07 -9.76
C ALA A 65 -10.62 -1.05 -9.64
N LEU A 66 -10.91 -2.11 -8.88
CA LEU A 66 -10.01 -3.26 -8.74
C LEU A 66 -9.76 -3.96 -10.07
N ARG A 67 -10.79 -4.10 -10.92
CA ARG A 67 -10.65 -4.75 -12.24
C ARG A 67 -9.72 -3.95 -13.15
N ALA A 68 -9.81 -2.62 -13.14
CA ALA A 68 -8.89 -1.77 -13.87
C ALA A 68 -7.44 -1.92 -13.37
N ILE A 69 -7.24 -1.93 -12.05
CA ILE A 69 -5.90 -2.06 -11.43
C ILE A 69 -5.29 -3.43 -11.73
N TYR A 70 -6.07 -4.52 -11.62
CA TYR A 70 -5.61 -5.87 -11.89
C TYR A 70 -5.33 -6.09 -13.38
N ALA A 71 -6.13 -5.49 -14.25
CA ALA A 71 -5.92 -5.50 -15.69
C ALA A 71 -4.65 -4.75 -16.09
N ASP A 72 -4.36 -3.61 -15.48
CA ASP A 72 -3.11 -2.86 -15.71
C ASP A 72 -1.87 -3.69 -15.36
N TYR A 73 -1.83 -4.28 -14.16
CA TYR A 73 -0.75 -5.20 -13.76
C TYR A 73 -0.68 -6.45 -14.65
N GLY A 74 -1.83 -6.91 -15.16
CA GLY A 74 -1.97 -8.03 -16.07
C GLY A 74 -1.58 -7.72 -17.53
N TYR A 75 -1.36 -6.47 -17.89
CA TYR A 75 -1.25 -5.97 -19.27
C TYR A 75 -2.51 -6.21 -20.14
N ASP A 76 -3.69 -6.34 -19.51
CA ASP A 76 -4.99 -6.45 -20.17
C ASP A 76 -5.56 -5.04 -20.44
N ILE A 77 -5.05 -4.40 -21.49
CA ILE A 77 -5.44 -3.04 -21.88
C ILE A 77 -6.95 -2.91 -22.19
N PRO A 78 -7.58 -3.83 -22.94
CA PRO A 78 -9.02 -3.75 -23.19
C PRO A 78 -9.86 -3.75 -21.91
N THR A 79 -9.58 -4.67 -20.98
CA THR A 79 -10.31 -4.74 -19.70
C THR A 79 -10.06 -3.50 -18.84
N LYS A 80 -8.83 -2.97 -18.83
CA LYS A 80 -8.51 -1.72 -18.14
C LYS A 80 -9.37 -0.57 -18.69
N ILE A 81 -9.38 -0.36 -20.00
CA ILE A 81 -10.12 0.75 -20.64
C ILE A 81 -11.64 0.63 -20.41
N ASP A 82 -12.21 -0.57 -20.56
CA ASP A 82 -13.63 -0.81 -20.27
C ASP A 82 -13.97 -0.45 -18.82
N SER A 83 -13.18 -0.97 -17.87
CA SER A 83 -13.40 -0.76 -16.45
C SER A 83 -13.29 0.71 -16.05
N LEU A 84 -12.31 1.43 -16.59
CA LEU A 84 -12.11 2.86 -16.34
C LEU A 84 -13.21 3.72 -16.97
N THR A 85 -13.65 3.40 -18.19
CA THR A 85 -14.77 4.09 -18.85
C THR A 85 -16.05 3.95 -18.02
N ARG A 86 -16.36 2.72 -17.60
CA ARG A 86 -17.53 2.44 -16.75
C ARG A 86 -17.42 3.09 -15.38
N LEU A 87 -16.24 3.06 -14.75
CA LEU A 87 -16.01 3.68 -13.45
C LEU A 87 -16.25 5.19 -13.51
N SER A 88 -15.85 5.86 -14.60
CA SER A 88 -16.11 7.30 -14.79
C SER A 88 -17.60 7.64 -14.74
N GLY A 89 -18.46 6.79 -15.29
CA GLY A 89 -19.92 6.97 -15.26
C GLY A 89 -20.60 6.58 -13.94
N VAL A 90 -19.86 6.03 -12.97
CA VAL A 90 -20.38 5.59 -11.67
C VAL A 90 -19.81 6.43 -10.53
N ASP A 91 -18.50 6.63 -10.50
CA ASP A 91 -17.79 7.38 -9.47
C ASP A 91 -16.54 8.05 -10.06
N HIS A 92 -16.70 9.31 -10.46
CA HIS A 92 -15.63 10.10 -11.07
C HIS A 92 -14.47 10.37 -10.10
N GLY A 93 -14.75 10.54 -8.80
CA GLY A 93 -13.70 10.73 -7.80
C GLY A 93 -12.82 9.50 -7.65
N LYS A 94 -13.43 8.31 -7.59
CA LYS A 94 -12.70 7.03 -7.56
C LYS A 94 -11.95 6.80 -8.87
N ARG A 95 -12.53 7.16 -10.02
CA ARG A 95 -11.86 7.13 -11.33
C ARG A 95 -10.56 7.92 -11.35
N ILE A 96 -10.59 9.16 -10.87
CA ILE A 96 -9.42 10.04 -10.77
C ILE A 96 -8.35 9.40 -9.89
N ARG A 97 -8.73 8.91 -8.70
CA ARG A 97 -7.77 8.29 -7.77
C ARG A 97 -7.11 7.03 -8.35
N VAL A 98 -7.86 6.23 -9.12
CA VAL A 98 -7.28 5.08 -9.85
C VAL A 98 -6.32 5.56 -10.95
N ASP A 99 -6.65 6.59 -11.73
CA ASP A 99 -5.70 7.17 -12.70
C ASP A 99 -4.41 7.64 -12.03
N THR A 100 -4.54 8.36 -10.91
CA THR A 100 -3.40 8.84 -10.14
C THR A 100 -2.48 7.69 -9.75
N LEU A 101 -3.04 6.58 -9.26
CA LEU A 101 -2.27 5.38 -8.93
C LEU A 101 -1.56 4.78 -10.16
N LEU A 102 -2.30 4.50 -11.24
CA LEU A 102 -1.73 3.82 -12.41
C LEU A 102 -0.65 4.68 -13.11
N ASN A 103 -0.88 5.99 -13.20
CA ASN A 103 0.10 6.93 -13.75
C ASN A 103 1.35 7.05 -12.87
N ALA A 104 1.19 7.06 -11.55
CA ALA A 104 2.31 7.05 -10.62
C ALA A 104 3.15 5.78 -10.76
N ILE A 105 2.51 4.61 -10.85
CA ILE A 105 3.18 3.32 -11.07
C ILE A 105 3.94 3.34 -12.39
N LEU A 106 3.33 3.80 -13.49
CA LEU A 106 3.98 3.87 -14.80
C LEU A 106 5.21 4.78 -14.75
N SER A 107 5.05 6.01 -14.24
CA SER A 107 6.15 6.97 -14.12
C SER A 107 7.29 6.41 -13.26
N GLN A 108 6.97 5.88 -12.08
CA GLN A 108 7.97 5.32 -11.18
C GLN A 108 8.51 3.96 -11.63
N SER A 109 7.96 3.32 -12.66
CA SER A 109 8.55 2.13 -13.28
C SER A 109 9.59 2.47 -14.33
N LEU A 110 9.52 3.66 -14.93
CA LEU A 110 10.36 4.11 -16.04
C LEU A 110 11.44 5.11 -15.61
N THR A 111 11.20 5.87 -14.54
CA THR A 111 12.10 6.96 -14.12
C THR A 111 12.74 6.65 -12.78
N PRO A 112 14.08 6.55 -12.70
CA PRO A 112 14.76 6.42 -11.42
C PRO A 112 14.59 7.69 -10.58
N PRO A 113 14.33 7.57 -9.27
CA PRO A 113 14.22 8.73 -8.39
C PRO A 113 15.56 9.43 -8.23
N ASN A 114 15.56 10.77 -8.23
CA ASN A 114 16.77 11.57 -8.02
C ASN A 114 17.16 11.55 -6.52
N PRO A 115 18.32 10.97 -6.14
CA PRO A 115 18.69 10.77 -4.75
C PRO A 115 19.29 12.02 -4.12
N LEU A 116 19.46 13.09 -4.90
CA LEU A 116 20.11 14.29 -4.44
C LEU A 116 19.17 15.11 -3.56
N PRO A 117 19.69 15.76 -2.51
CA PRO A 117 18.92 16.72 -1.73
C PRO A 117 18.37 17.84 -2.61
N ALA A 118 17.13 18.21 -2.37
CA ALA A 118 16.47 19.33 -3.05
C ALA A 118 16.42 20.56 -2.14
N MET A 119 16.65 21.75 -2.68
CA MET A 119 16.33 22.99 -1.95
C MET A 119 14.83 23.23 -2.04
N VAL A 120 14.14 23.08 -0.91
CA VAL A 120 12.67 23.18 -0.81
C VAL A 120 12.27 24.10 0.34
N GLY A 121 11.01 24.56 0.31
CA GLY A 121 10.50 25.61 1.19
C GLY A 121 9.69 25.11 2.39
N PRO A 122 9.16 26.04 3.21
CA PRO A 122 8.40 25.72 4.42
C PRO A 122 7.08 24.97 4.17
N GLN A 123 6.56 24.99 2.93
CA GLN A 123 5.37 24.23 2.54
C GLN A 123 5.68 22.81 2.04
N THR A 124 6.96 22.42 2.01
CA THR A 124 7.38 21.07 1.62
C THR A 124 7.86 20.32 2.86
N ALA A 125 7.17 19.23 3.21
CA ALA A 125 7.59 18.37 4.32
C ALA A 125 8.70 17.40 3.88
N ILE A 126 9.70 17.20 4.73
CA ILE A 126 10.67 16.11 4.57
C ILE A 126 10.12 14.92 5.33
N VAL A 127 9.73 13.86 4.63
CA VAL A 127 9.05 12.71 5.23
C VAL A 127 9.97 11.51 5.27
N VAL A 128 10.47 11.17 6.45
CA VAL A 128 11.35 10.02 6.68
C VAL A 128 10.51 8.81 7.07
N LEU A 129 10.57 7.76 6.24
CA LEU A 129 9.79 6.54 6.43
C LEU A 129 10.48 5.57 7.41
N GLY A 130 9.69 5.00 8.32
CA GLY A 130 10.14 3.94 9.24
C GLY A 130 10.52 2.63 8.55
N TYR A 131 11.36 1.84 9.22
CA TYR A 131 11.87 0.54 8.76
C TYR A 131 11.52 -0.61 9.72
N GLY A 132 11.27 -0.31 11.00
CA GLY A 132 11.24 -1.29 12.09
C GLY A 132 12.21 -0.96 13.21
N LEU A 133 11.78 -1.13 14.46
CA LEU A 133 12.70 -1.30 15.59
C LEU A 133 13.11 -2.77 15.75
N LEU A 134 14.24 -2.98 16.42
CA LEU A 134 14.64 -4.28 16.94
C LEU A 134 13.76 -4.65 18.16
N PRO A 135 13.66 -5.95 18.53
CA PRO A 135 12.84 -6.39 19.66
C PRO A 135 13.18 -5.70 20.99
N ASP A 136 14.44 -5.32 21.17
CA ASP A 136 14.98 -4.61 22.35
C ASP A 136 14.66 -3.10 22.34
N GLY A 137 14.04 -2.58 21.27
CA GLY A 137 13.69 -1.18 21.08
C GLY A 137 14.76 -0.35 20.34
N ALA A 138 15.91 -0.93 19.98
CA ALA A 138 16.95 -0.21 19.25
C ALA A 138 16.55 0.03 17.79
N MET A 139 17.07 1.13 17.21
CA MET A 139 16.89 1.42 15.78
C MET A 139 17.78 0.49 14.95
N ARG A 140 17.23 -0.03 13.86
CA ARG A 140 17.98 -0.83 12.89
C ARG A 140 18.96 0.04 12.09
N PRO A 141 20.07 -0.50 11.59
CA PRO A 141 21.01 0.25 10.75
C PRO A 141 20.35 0.93 9.54
N GLU A 142 19.36 0.28 8.92
CA GLU A 142 18.61 0.83 7.80
C GLU A 142 17.78 2.05 8.22
N LEU A 143 17.14 2.00 9.40
CA LEU A 143 16.41 3.13 9.96
C LEU A 143 17.36 4.32 10.23
N VAL A 144 18.55 4.05 10.75
CA VAL A 144 19.59 5.07 10.96
C VAL A 144 20.05 5.64 9.63
N GLY A 145 20.26 4.81 8.60
CA GLY A 145 20.62 5.27 7.25
C GLY A 145 19.60 6.24 6.66
N ARG A 146 18.30 5.93 6.78
CA ARG A 146 17.21 6.83 6.36
C ARG A 146 17.21 8.15 7.15
N LEU A 147 17.48 8.09 8.45
CA LEU A 147 17.60 9.28 9.30
C LEU A 147 18.80 10.15 8.91
N SER A 148 19.94 9.56 8.58
CA SER A 148 21.11 10.28 8.08
C SER A 148 20.81 10.98 6.74
N ALA A 149 20.11 10.31 5.83
CA ALA A 149 19.63 10.95 4.59
C ALA A 149 18.67 12.12 4.90
N GLY A 150 17.66 11.88 5.75
CA GLY A 150 16.70 12.92 6.15
C GLY A 150 17.36 14.11 6.85
N LEU A 151 18.42 13.87 7.63
CA LEU A 151 19.21 14.91 8.29
C LEU A 151 19.91 15.81 7.27
N ILE A 152 20.56 15.24 6.26
CA ILE A 152 21.19 15.99 5.16
C ILE A 152 20.14 16.86 4.44
N GLN A 153 18.98 16.28 4.09
CA GLN A 153 17.89 17.04 3.47
C GLN A 153 17.35 18.15 4.38
N ALA A 154 17.27 17.91 5.70
CA ALA A 154 16.79 18.89 6.67
C ALA A 154 17.76 20.06 6.89
N PHE A 155 19.07 19.83 6.70
CA PHE A 155 20.08 20.89 6.66
C PHE A 155 20.03 21.70 5.36
N MET A 156 19.80 21.04 4.22
CA MET A 156 19.64 21.72 2.92
C MET A 156 18.34 22.53 2.82
N ALA A 157 17.31 22.15 3.57
CA ALA A 157 16.02 22.83 3.61
C ALA A 157 15.63 23.19 5.06
N PRO A 158 16.28 24.20 5.67
CA PRO A 158 16.12 24.53 7.10
C PRO A 158 14.73 25.07 7.46
N ALA A 159 13.96 25.56 6.48
CA ALA A 159 12.59 26.04 6.68
C ALA A 159 11.53 24.91 6.62
N SER A 160 11.88 23.75 6.07
CA SER A 160 10.93 22.64 5.90
C SER A 160 10.64 21.93 7.23
N PRO A 161 9.37 21.56 7.50
CA PRO A 161 9.05 20.64 8.58
C PRO A 161 9.55 19.23 8.25
N VAL A 162 9.93 18.49 9.28
CA VAL A 162 10.35 17.09 9.17
C VAL A 162 9.27 16.21 9.77
N ILE A 163 8.73 15.30 8.98
CA ILE A 163 7.83 14.24 9.44
C ILE A 163 8.64 12.95 9.58
N VAL A 164 8.51 12.28 10.72
CA VAL A 164 9.00 10.92 10.92
C VAL A 164 7.80 10.01 11.17
N THR A 165 7.69 8.91 10.42
CA THR A 165 6.49 8.05 10.43
C THR A 165 6.80 6.60 10.73
N GLY A 166 6.05 6.01 11.66
CA GLY A 166 6.20 4.63 12.09
C GLY A 166 5.58 4.39 13.46
N GLY A 167 4.50 3.62 13.48
CA GLY A 167 3.63 3.40 14.64
C GLY A 167 3.78 2.07 15.35
N ASN A 168 4.50 1.10 14.79
CA ASN A 168 4.69 -0.22 15.41
C ASN A 168 5.59 -0.10 16.66
N PRO A 169 5.05 -0.26 17.89
CA PRO A 169 5.85 -0.07 19.09
C PRO A 169 6.69 -1.30 19.40
N ARG A 170 7.91 -1.08 19.90
CA ARG A 170 8.73 -2.09 20.59
C ARG A 170 9.07 -1.56 21.96
N ARG A 171 8.73 -2.35 23.00
CA ARG A 171 8.88 -1.97 24.42
C ARG A 171 8.25 -0.60 24.76
N GLY A 172 7.08 -0.32 24.19
CA GLY A 172 6.35 0.92 24.43
C GLY A 172 6.85 2.14 23.65
N ILE A 173 7.90 2.00 22.82
CA ILE A 173 8.45 3.09 22.00
C ILE A 173 8.11 2.82 20.54
N THR A 174 7.50 3.79 19.85
CA THR A 174 7.28 3.70 18.41
C THR A 174 8.54 4.12 17.64
N GLU A 175 8.66 3.66 16.40
CA GLU A 175 9.72 4.11 15.48
C GLU A 175 9.77 5.64 15.37
N ALA A 176 8.63 6.30 15.15
CA ALA A 176 8.56 7.75 15.02
C ALA A 176 9.06 8.49 16.28
N ALA A 177 8.82 7.94 17.48
CA ALA A 177 9.35 8.52 18.72
C ALA A 177 10.88 8.42 18.76
N ALA A 178 11.43 7.24 18.48
CA ALA A 178 12.88 7.02 18.44
C ALA A 178 13.57 7.90 17.38
N MET A 179 12.98 7.99 16.19
CA MET A 179 13.44 8.83 15.08
C MET A 179 13.45 10.32 15.45
N LYS A 180 12.39 10.82 16.09
CA LYS A 180 12.33 12.21 16.56
C LYS A 180 13.45 12.50 17.56
N THR A 181 13.63 11.64 18.57
CA THR A 181 14.72 11.79 19.54
C THR A 181 16.09 11.78 18.87
N TRP A 182 16.30 10.91 17.88
CA TRP A 182 17.55 10.85 17.14
C TRP A 182 17.84 12.15 16.39
N LEU A 183 16.87 12.71 15.65
CA LEU A 183 17.05 13.95 14.90
C LEU A 183 17.32 15.16 15.80
N ILE A 184 16.66 15.24 16.96
CA ILE A 184 16.93 16.29 17.96
C ILE A 184 18.38 16.23 18.43
N ARG A 185 18.88 15.03 18.75
CA ARG A 185 20.28 14.82 19.16
C ARG A 185 21.30 15.19 18.08
N HIS A 186 20.88 15.18 16.80
CA HIS A 186 21.71 15.55 15.66
C HIS A 186 21.49 17.00 15.20
N GLY A 187 20.85 17.84 16.02
CA GLY A 187 20.81 19.28 15.83
C GLY A 187 19.58 19.82 15.08
N ILE A 188 18.58 18.99 14.77
CA ILE A 188 17.31 19.49 14.22
C ILE A 188 16.43 20.02 15.37
N PRO A 189 15.96 21.28 15.30
CA PRO A 189 15.08 21.84 16.33
C PRO A 189 13.82 21.00 16.54
N ALA A 190 13.48 20.70 17.80
CA ALA A 190 12.35 19.83 18.14
C ALA A 190 11.01 20.33 17.57
N GLY A 191 10.82 21.64 17.47
CA GLY A 191 9.63 22.28 16.90
C GLY A 191 9.45 22.06 15.39
N ARG A 192 10.51 21.66 14.67
CA ARG A 192 10.44 21.28 13.24
C ARG A 192 10.02 19.82 13.04
N ILE A 193 10.06 18.99 14.08
CA ILE A 193 9.92 17.53 13.94
C ILE A 193 8.54 17.09 14.42
N HIS A 194 7.77 16.53 13.49
CA HIS A 194 6.43 16.01 13.70
C HIS A 194 6.47 14.48 13.61
N ALA A 195 6.09 13.80 14.68
CA ALA A 195 6.10 12.34 14.74
C ALA A 195 4.70 11.78 14.47
N GLU A 196 4.62 10.84 13.52
CA GLU A 196 3.41 10.11 13.14
C GLU A 196 3.49 8.68 13.75
N HIS A 197 2.56 8.37 14.66
CA HIS A 197 2.63 7.18 15.53
C HIS A 197 1.63 6.06 15.18
N LYS A 198 0.88 6.16 14.08
CA LYS A 198 -0.23 5.25 13.75
C LYS A 198 0.08 4.31 12.59
N ALA A 199 1.03 4.62 11.73
CA ALA A 199 1.31 3.80 10.56
C ALA A 199 1.93 2.44 10.92
N THR A 200 1.33 1.36 10.46
CA THR A 200 1.83 -0.02 10.66
C THR A 200 2.33 -0.67 9.37
N SER A 201 2.24 0.03 8.23
CA SER A 201 2.63 -0.43 6.89
C SER A 201 3.16 0.73 6.04
N THR A 202 3.78 0.44 4.88
CA THR A 202 4.23 1.47 3.93
C THR A 202 3.07 2.36 3.44
N ALA A 203 1.97 1.74 3.01
CA ALA A 203 0.75 2.46 2.63
C ALA A 203 0.21 3.32 3.80
N GLY A 204 0.27 2.77 5.02
CA GLY A 204 -0.10 3.49 6.24
C GLY A 204 0.77 4.72 6.48
N ASN A 205 2.08 4.64 6.23
CA ASN A 205 2.99 5.79 6.36
C ASN A 205 2.54 6.94 5.46
N ALA A 206 2.19 6.66 4.20
CA ALA A 206 1.72 7.67 3.25
C ALA A 206 0.40 8.30 3.71
N VAL A 207 -0.60 7.47 4.05
CA VAL A 207 -1.93 7.95 4.47
C VAL A 207 -1.86 8.78 5.74
N GLN A 208 -1.12 8.34 6.75
CA GLN A 208 -1.03 9.07 8.02
C GLN A 208 -0.15 10.32 7.91
N SER A 209 0.94 10.26 7.14
CA SER A 209 1.76 11.44 6.86
C SER A 209 0.97 12.50 6.08
N ALA A 210 0.17 12.11 5.08
CA ALA A 210 -0.69 13.03 4.34
C ALA A 210 -1.70 13.75 5.26
N LYS A 211 -2.28 13.04 6.23
CA LYS A 211 -3.16 13.65 7.24
C LYS A 211 -2.40 14.62 8.14
N LEU A 212 -1.21 14.25 8.60
CA LEU A 212 -0.35 15.10 9.42
C LEU A 212 0.09 16.36 8.66
N MET A 213 0.41 16.23 7.37
CA MET A 213 0.78 17.34 6.49
C MET A 213 -0.30 18.42 6.43
N GLN A 214 -1.58 18.03 6.39
CA GLN A 214 -2.70 18.99 6.43
C GLN A 214 -2.67 19.84 7.71
N SER A 215 -2.42 19.22 8.87
CA SER A 215 -2.37 19.93 10.16
C SER A 215 -1.21 20.93 10.26
N ILE A 216 -0.11 20.67 9.56
CA ILE A 216 1.07 21.55 9.54
C ILE A 216 1.14 22.42 8.27
N ARG A 217 0.08 22.44 7.46
CA ARG A 217 -0.04 23.20 6.21
C ARG A 217 1.07 22.93 5.17
N ALA A 218 1.61 21.71 5.17
CA ALA A 218 2.52 21.26 4.12
C ALA A 218 1.71 20.79 2.89
N THR A 219 2.09 21.24 1.70
CA THR A 219 1.39 21.00 0.43
C THR A 219 2.14 20.06 -0.51
N SER A 220 3.40 19.76 -0.20
CA SER A 220 4.24 18.83 -0.97
C SER A 220 5.20 18.10 -0.04
N ALA A 221 5.84 17.04 -0.56
CA ALA A 221 6.80 16.25 0.22
C ALA A 221 8.08 15.94 -0.55
N VAL A 222 9.19 15.90 0.20
CA VAL A 222 10.38 15.12 -0.15
C VAL A 222 10.31 13.80 0.62
N ILE A 223 10.32 12.68 -0.09
CA ILE A 223 10.26 11.36 0.54
C ILE A 223 11.67 10.85 0.80
N VAL A 224 11.91 10.36 2.02
CA VAL A 224 13.20 9.80 2.44
C VAL A 224 13.02 8.36 2.87
N THR A 225 13.66 7.42 2.15
CA THR A 225 13.60 5.99 2.45
C THR A 225 14.79 5.25 1.81
N ASP A 226 14.76 3.92 1.77
CA ASP A 226 15.82 3.13 1.12
C ASP A 226 15.63 3.09 -0.40
N PRO A 227 16.72 2.86 -1.16
CA PRO A 227 16.68 2.82 -2.61
C PRO A 227 15.72 1.77 -3.21
N ASP A 228 15.51 0.65 -2.53
CA ASP A 228 14.54 -0.38 -2.97
C ASP A 228 13.08 0.02 -2.70
N HIS A 229 12.85 0.98 -1.81
CA HIS A 229 11.53 1.40 -1.35
C HIS A 229 11.11 2.77 -1.87
N ILE A 230 12.03 3.55 -2.42
CA ILE A 230 11.75 4.95 -2.78
C ILE A 230 10.69 5.07 -3.88
N ARG A 231 10.76 4.26 -4.95
CA ARG A 231 9.74 4.26 -6.02
C ARG A 231 8.35 3.92 -5.46
N ARG A 232 8.27 2.89 -4.60
CA ARG A 232 7.03 2.49 -3.93
C ARG A 232 6.48 3.59 -3.02
N GLY A 233 7.35 4.19 -2.19
CA GLY A 233 6.96 5.29 -1.32
C GLY A 233 6.45 6.50 -2.12
N VAL A 234 7.09 6.85 -3.24
CA VAL A 234 6.62 7.93 -4.12
C VAL A 234 5.21 7.61 -4.66
N VAL A 235 4.98 6.39 -5.14
CA VAL A 235 3.63 5.96 -5.59
C VAL A 235 2.61 6.07 -4.47
N ASP A 236 2.93 5.60 -3.26
CA ASP A 236 2.01 5.63 -2.12
C ASP A 236 1.62 7.07 -1.74
N PHE A 237 2.58 8.00 -1.70
CA PHE A 237 2.32 9.40 -1.38
C PHE A 237 1.53 10.13 -2.47
N ILE A 238 1.87 9.92 -3.75
CA ILE A 238 1.09 10.47 -4.87
C ILE A 238 -0.35 9.94 -4.83
N THR A 239 -0.53 8.65 -4.56
CA THR A 239 -1.85 8.01 -4.43
C THR A 239 -2.63 8.53 -3.21
N ALA A 240 -1.93 8.92 -2.13
CA ALA A 240 -2.50 9.57 -0.96
C ALA A 240 -2.83 11.06 -1.19
N GLY A 241 -2.58 11.59 -2.40
CA GLY A 241 -2.87 12.98 -2.76
C GLY A 241 -1.76 13.97 -2.38
N VAL A 242 -0.53 13.48 -2.14
CA VAL A 242 0.62 14.33 -1.80
C VAL A 242 1.51 14.51 -3.04
N PRO A 243 1.69 15.74 -3.54
CA PRO A 243 2.71 16.06 -4.54
C PRO A 243 4.11 15.74 -4.01
N VAL A 244 4.82 14.84 -4.68
CA VAL A 244 6.20 14.48 -4.33
C VAL A 244 7.17 15.25 -5.24
N VAL A 245 7.96 16.13 -4.65
CA VAL A 245 8.88 17.04 -5.35
C VAL A 245 10.36 16.64 -5.22
N GLY A 246 10.64 15.62 -4.41
CA GLY A 246 11.97 15.06 -4.23
C GLY A 246 11.92 13.69 -3.57
N ALA A 247 12.95 12.88 -3.79
CA ALA A 247 12.98 11.49 -3.39
C ALA A 247 14.41 11.10 -2.96
N MET A 248 14.75 11.33 -1.70
CA MET A 248 16.09 11.06 -1.19
C MET A 248 16.21 9.60 -0.73
N ALA A 249 17.32 8.97 -1.07
CA ALA A 249 17.63 7.62 -0.63
C ALA A 249 19.01 7.51 0.02
N THR A 250 19.26 6.44 0.76
CA THR A 250 20.61 6.13 1.22
C THR A 250 21.53 5.88 0.02
N ILE A 251 22.77 6.35 0.07
CA ILE A 251 23.74 6.17 -1.04
C ILE A 251 24.10 4.69 -1.22
N ASN A 252 24.12 3.91 -0.14
CA ASN A 252 24.39 2.48 -0.19
C ASN A 252 23.31 1.73 -0.97
N GLY A 253 23.72 1.00 -2.01
CA GLY A 253 22.81 0.21 -2.85
C GLY A 253 22.08 0.98 -3.95
N TYR A 254 22.23 2.31 -4.01
CA TYR A 254 21.47 3.18 -4.92
C TYR A 254 21.58 2.77 -6.40
N ILE A 255 22.79 2.48 -6.88
CA ILE A 255 22.99 2.09 -8.30
C ILE A 255 22.30 0.76 -8.64
N LYS A 256 22.21 -0.17 -7.69
CA LYS A 256 21.61 -1.50 -7.89
C LYS A 256 20.07 -1.46 -7.91
N SER A 257 19.48 -0.56 -7.13
CA SER A 257 18.02 -0.42 -6.97
C SER A 257 17.36 0.49 -8.01
N VAL A 258 18.13 1.39 -8.65
CA VAL A 258 17.62 2.34 -9.65
C VAL A 258 17.80 1.88 -11.10
N TRP A 259 18.23 0.63 -11.31
CA TRP A 259 18.28 0.03 -12.65
C TRP A 259 16.94 0.26 -13.38
N PRO A 260 16.96 0.71 -14.64
CA PRO A 260 15.95 1.64 -15.15
C PRO A 260 14.54 1.06 -15.25
N VAL A 261 14.38 -0.26 -15.37
CA VAL A 261 13.07 -0.91 -15.52
C VAL A 261 12.84 -1.89 -14.38
N LEU A 262 11.79 -1.65 -13.59
CA LEU A 262 11.36 -2.58 -12.55
C LEU A 262 10.75 -3.84 -13.18
N SER A 263 11.14 -5.02 -12.67
CA SER A 263 10.46 -6.26 -13.00
C SER A 263 9.00 -6.25 -12.51
N LYS A 264 8.14 -7.07 -13.14
CA LYS A 264 6.74 -7.23 -12.73
C LYS A 264 6.60 -7.55 -11.24
N LYS A 265 7.48 -8.41 -10.70
CA LYS A 265 7.51 -8.76 -9.28
C LYS A 265 7.83 -7.56 -8.37
N GLN A 266 8.72 -6.66 -8.80
CA GLN A 266 9.03 -5.44 -8.06
C GLN A 266 7.87 -4.44 -8.12
N GLN A 267 7.17 -4.36 -9.26
CA GLN A 267 6.01 -3.49 -9.41
C GLN A 267 4.82 -3.93 -8.57
N TRP A 268 4.62 -5.24 -8.36
CA TRP A 268 3.49 -5.79 -7.61
C TRP A 268 3.28 -5.13 -6.23
N ALA A 269 4.36 -4.83 -5.52
CA ALA A 269 4.27 -4.16 -4.22
C ALA A 269 3.66 -2.75 -4.32
N MET A 270 3.89 -2.02 -5.43
CA MET A 270 3.28 -0.71 -5.68
C MET A 270 1.79 -0.82 -5.94
N TYR A 271 1.34 -1.84 -6.68
CA TYR A 271 -0.09 -2.09 -6.89
C TYR A 271 -0.79 -2.45 -5.58
N ARG A 272 -0.21 -3.38 -4.81
CA ARG A 272 -0.76 -3.79 -3.51
C ARG A 272 -0.88 -2.62 -2.54
N ASP A 273 0.20 -1.85 -2.37
CA ASP A 273 0.21 -0.73 -1.44
C ASP A 273 -0.72 0.39 -1.93
N GLY A 274 -0.73 0.69 -3.23
CA GLY A 274 -1.65 1.63 -3.86
C GLY A 274 -3.13 1.29 -3.65
N ILE A 275 -3.54 0.02 -3.80
CA ILE A 275 -4.89 -0.46 -3.48
C ILE A 275 -5.24 -0.14 -2.02
N SER A 276 -4.31 -0.42 -1.10
CA SER A 276 -4.49 -0.11 0.32
C SER A 276 -4.60 1.39 0.60
N VAL A 277 -3.81 2.24 -0.07
CA VAL A 277 -3.92 3.71 0.03
C VAL A 277 -5.27 4.19 -0.52
N LEU A 278 -5.80 3.54 -1.55
CA LEU A 278 -7.11 3.86 -2.09
C LEU A 278 -8.27 3.50 -1.14
N GLY A 279 -8.03 2.58 -0.21
CA GLY A 279 -9.06 2.02 0.69
C GLY A 279 -9.94 0.98 0.00
N LEU A 280 -9.37 0.23 -0.95
CA LEU A 280 -10.02 -0.82 -1.74
C LEU A 280 -9.63 -2.22 -1.25
#